data_AF-A0A497A7X8-F1
#
_entry.id   AF-A0A497A7X8-F1
#
_cell.length_a   1.000
_cell.length_b   1.000
_cell.length_c   1.000
_cell.angle_alpha   90.00
_cell.angle_beta   90.00
_cell.angle_gamma   90.00
#
_symmetry.space_group_name_H-M   'P 1'
#
loop_
_entity.id
_entity.type
_entity.pdbx_description
1 polymer ?
#
loop_
_entity_poly.entity_id
_entity_poly.type
_entity_poly.pdbx_seq_one_letter_code
_entity_poly.pdbx_strand_id
1 'polypeptide(L)'
;MPTANDKAWERYITARNLQLDGMTYRITARDLKTAAKREPRLMTKFDTPRQLPRILRESGYAVMPVKNGEYLLFQGDIFTPLVKCSTQDAFKSQIAFPLATVGRGTGEAEYLDNAFNSGLTAEFTQSGLLYLTIRGKERTRSFSFKIESSNLSVDVDGVQIEIDAGYESEHDIILIEAKIGSPSHFNIRQLYYPFCHFSIIAPQKRIRTLFFEYDLSAATYTFYEFVFDDPEIFDSIRQARCCVYSLVPRRPHKIDELLDARFETTSDIVPQADDLNKVLELLTLINRGQNTTNEIADYFIFTPRQSNYYGEAAEYLGLITREHGVFEMTERGRDWIAASPEKQQKFAAKLVVNSW
;
A
#
# COMPACT_ATOMS: atom_id res chain seq x y z
N MET A 1 8.82 10.43 19.41
CA MET A 1 7.67 10.42 20.35
C MET A 1 6.86 9.15 20.11
N PRO A 2 6.34 8.48 21.16
CA PRO A 2 5.55 7.26 21.01
C PRO A 2 4.23 7.55 20.28
N THR A 3 3.91 6.70 19.31
CA THR A 3 2.66 6.68 18.55
C THR A 3 1.47 6.32 19.44
N ALA A 4 0.24 6.50 18.92
CA ALA A 4 -0.96 6.03 19.61
C ALA A 4 -0.97 4.50 19.82
N ASN A 5 -0.39 3.75 18.86
CA ASN A 5 -0.27 2.31 18.93
C ASN A 5 0.78 1.88 19.96
N ASP A 6 1.90 2.60 20.09
CA ASP A 6 2.91 2.36 21.14
C ASP A 6 2.26 2.39 22.53
N LYS A 7 1.55 3.48 22.85
CA LYS A 7 0.90 3.66 24.15
C LYS A 7 -0.19 2.62 24.41
N ALA A 8 -0.93 2.23 23.37
CA ALA A 8 -2.04 1.27 23.48
C ALA A 8 -1.52 -0.15 23.78
N TRP A 9 -0.45 -0.56 23.11
CA TRP A 9 0.17 -1.88 23.34
C TRP A 9 0.93 -1.96 24.66
N GLU A 10 1.67 -0.93 25.05
CA GLU A 10 2.30 -0.85 26.38
C GLU A 10 1.23 -1.03 27.48
N ARG A 11 0.10 -0.33 27.38
CA ARG A 11 -1.02 -0.46 28.32
C ARG A 11 -1.61 -1.87 28.34
N TYR A 12 -1.82 -2.47 27.16
CA TYR A 12 -2.37 -3.82 27.05
C TYR A 12 -1.47 -4.85 27.74
N ILE A 13 -0.18 -4.82 27.43
CA ILE A 13 0.83 -5.74 27.97
C ILE A 13 0.92 -5.61 29.49
N THR A 14 0.97 -4.38 30.03
CA THR A 14 0.96 -4.14 31.48
C THR A 14 -0.35 -4.60 32.14
N ALA A 15 -1.51 -4.28 31.57
CA ALA A 15 -2.82 -4.62 32.13
C ALA A 15 -3.12 -6.13 32.12
N ARG A 16 -2.41 -6.90 31.30
CA ARG A 16 -2.52 -8.36 31.20
C ARG A 16 -1.29 -9.10 31.73
N ASN A 17 -0.30 -8.36 32.24
CA ASN A 17 0.96 -8.88 32.74
C ASN A 17 1.64 -9.86 31.76
N LEU A 18 1.61 -9.55 30.46
CA LEU A 18 2.24 -10.38 29.43
C LEU A 18 3.76 -10.24 29.52
N GLN A 19 4.46 -11.37 29.59
CA GLN A 19 5.92 -11.39 29.81
C GLN A 19 6.72 -11.24 28.52
N LEU A 20 6.11 -11.55 27.36
CA LEU A 20 6.79 -11.56 26.06
C LEU A 20 8.06 -12.42 26.08
N ASP A 21 7.93 -13.62 26.65
CA ASP A 21 8.96 -14.60 27.01
C ASP A 21 9.18 -15.69 25.93
N GLY A 22 8.75 -15.44 24.70
CA GLY A 22 8.75 -16.41 23.60
C GLY A 22 7.45 -17.23 23.50
N MET A 23 6.55 -17.15 24.48
CA MET A 23 5.25 -17.82 24.42
C MET A 23 4.32 -17.16 23.40
N THR A 24 3.45 -17.98 22.81
CA THR A 24 2.35 -17.50 21.96
C THR A 24 1.11 -17.22 22.83
N TYR A 25 0.52 -16.04 22.63
CA TYR A 25 -0.66 -15.59 23.36
C TYR A 25 -1.84 -15.45 22.40
N ARG A 26 -3.00 -16.01 22.75
CA ARG A 26 -4.25 -15.73 22.04
C ARG A 26 -4.89 -14.47 22.63
N ILE A 27 -5.14 -13.49 21.77
CA ILE A 27 -5.71 -12.20 22.15
C ILE A 27 -7.05 -11.98 21.43
N THR A 28 -7.98 -11.29 22.07
CA THR A 28 -9.29 -10.98 21.47
C THR A 28 -9.47 -9.49 21.27
N ALA A 29 -10.22 -9.10 20.25
CA ALA A 29 -10.57 -7.70 19.97
C ALA A 29 -11.31 -7.06 21.17
N ARG A 30 -12.20 -7.81 21.83
CA ARG A 30 -12.90 -7.33 23.03
C ARG A 30 -11.90 -6.99 24.14
N ASP A 31 -10.95 -7.88 24.39
CA ASP A 31 -9.94 -7.70 25.41
C ASP A 31 -9.00 -6.53 25.11
N LEU A 32 -8.50 -6.44 23.86
CA LEU A 32 -7.72 -5.31 23.38
C LEU A 32 -8.46 -3.99 23.59
N LYS A 33 -9.73 -3.91 23.17
CA LYS A 33 -10.54 -2.69 23.30
C LYS A 33 -10.67 -2.26 24.75
N THR A 34 -10.98 -3.18 25.66
CA THR A 34 -11.17 -2.90 27.09
C THR A 34 -9.87 -2.48 27.77
N ALA A 35 -8.78 -3.22 27.58
CA ALA A 35 -7.51 -2.96 28.27
C ALA A 35 -6.73 -1.78 27.66
N ALA A 36 -6.70 -1.66 26.33
CA ALA A 36 -5.94 -0.62 25.65
C ALA A 36 -6.71 0.72 25.50
N LYS A 37 -8.05 0.70 25.58
CA LYS A 37 -8.94 1.84 25.27
C LYS A 37 -8.70 2.42 23.86
N ARG A 38 -8.48 1.54 22.88
CA ARG A 38 -8.30 1.88 21.45
C ARG A 38 -8.99 0.82 20.59
N GLU A 39 -9.47 1.22 19.42
CA GLU A 39 -10.12 0.28 18.50
C GLU A 39 -9.14 -0.81 18.05
N PRO A 40 -9.47 -2.11 18.25
CA PRO A 40 -8.56 -3.22 17.96
C PRO A 40 -8.04 -3.23 16.52
N ARG A 41 -8.90 -2.90 15.55
CA ARG A 41 -8.51 -2.82 14.13
C ARG A 41 -7.33 -1.90 13.87
N LEU A 42 -7.19 -0.81 14.64
CA LEU A 42 -6.10 0.16 14.51
C LEU A 42 -4.83 -0.36 15.19
N MET A 43 -4.98 -1.25 16.17
CA MET A 43 -3.88 -1.84 16.93
C MET A 43 -3.30 -3.08 16.27
N THR A 44 -4.01 -3.72 15.33
CA THR A 44 -3.61 -5.02 14.75
C THR A 44 -3.44 -4.99 13.23
N LYS A 45 -3.70 -3.85 12.58
CA LYS A 45 -3.41 -3.66 11.16
C LYS A 45 -2.01 -3.08 10.99
N PHE A 46 -1.08 -3.92 10.54
CA PHE A 46 0.30 -3.55 10.23
C PHE A 46 0.64 -4.00 8.82
N ASP A 47 0.68 -3.06 7.89
CA ASP A 47 1.03 -3.28 6.49
C ASP A 47 2.56 -3.19 6.28
N THR A 48 3.29 -2.45 7.14
CA THR A 48 4.76 -2.38 7.10
C THR A 48 5.40 -2.49 8.49
N PRO A 49 6.70 -2.88 8.60
CA PRO A 49 7.40 -3.00 9.89
C PRO A 49 7.45 -1.71 10.71
N ARG A 50 7.37 -0.54 10.06
CA ARG A 50 7.38 0.76 10.75
C ARG A 50 6.14 1.00 11.60
N GLN A 51 5.05 0.31 11.29
CA GLN A 51 3.76 0.42 11.97
C GLN A 51 3.67 -0.48 13.21
N LEU A 52 4.61 -1.42 13.37
CA LEU A 52 4.73 -2.22 14.58
C LEU A 52 5.03 -1.32 15.79
N PRO A 53 4.24 -1.41 16.87
CA PRO A 53 4.54 -0.76 18.13
C PRO A 53 5.93 -1.15 18.64
N ARG A 54 6.64 -0.19 19.20
CA ARG A 54 8.00 -0.31 19.71
C ARG A 54 8.18 -1.51 20.63
N ILE A 55 7.27 -1.71 21.59
CA ILE A 55 7.35 -2.84 22.54
C ILE A 55 7.28 -4.20 21.83
N LEU A 56 6.49 -4.32 20.76
CA LEU A 56 6.41 -5.56 19.98
C LEU A 56 7.66 -5.74 19.13
N ARG A 57 8.12 -4.67 18.46
CA ARG A 57 9.32 -4.69 17.63
C ARG A 57 10.59 -5.01 18.44
N GLU A 58 10.77 -4.39 19.59
CA GLU A 58 11.92 -4.60 20.48
C GLU A 58 11.92 -6.01 21.09
N SER A 59 10.75 -6.60 21.33
CA SER A 59 10.62 -7.98 21.82
C SER A 59 10.55 -9.04 20.72
N GLY A 60 10.56 -8.65 19.43
CA GLY A 60 10.47 -9.59 18.31
C GLY A 60 9.11 -10.27 18.15
N TYR A 61 8.02 -9.59 18.54
CA TYR A 61 6.66 -10.11 18.48
C TYR A 61 5.87 -9.54 17.31
N ALA A 62 5.05 -10.39 16.70
CA ALA A 62 4.10 -10.06 15.64
C ALA A 62 2.67 -10.42 16.06
N VAL A 63 1.69 -9.85 15.34
CA VAL A 63 0.26 -10.09 15.58
C VAL A 63 -0.39 -10.60 14.29
N MET A 64 -1.04 -11.76 14.38
CA MET A 64 -1.70 -12.40 13.23
C MET A 64 -3.20 -12.61 13.52
N PRO A 65 -4.12 -12.10 12.69
CA PRO A 65 -5.54 -12.42 12.81
C PRO A 65 -5.80 -13.88 12.43
N VAL A 66 -6.47 -14.63 13.30
CA VAL A 66 -6.77 -16.06 13.08
C VAL A 66 -8.27 -16.34 12.98
N LYS A 67 -9.08 -15.51 13.62
CA LYS A 67 -10.54 -15.55 13.50
C LYS A 67 -11.10 -14.14 13.59
N ASN A 68 -12.34 -13.93 13.18
CA ASN A 68 -12.97 -12.63 13.33
C ASN A 68 -12.96 -12.18 14.81
N GLY A 69 -12.13 -11.17 15.12
CA GLY A 69 -11.96 -10.66 16.48
C GLY A 69 -10.98 -11.46 17.35
N GLU A 70 -10.23 -12.41 16.81
CA GLU A 70 -9.19 -13.15 17.52
C GLU A 70 -7.86 -13.08 16.77
N TYR A 71 -6.78 -12.95 17.51
CA TYR A 71 -5.43 -12.84 16.98
C TYR A 71 -4.48 -13.72 17.80
N LEU A 72 -3.36 -14.10 17.18
CA LEU A 72 -2.20 -14.63 17.86
C LEU A 72 -1.17 -13.51 18.01
N LEU A 73 -0.57 -13.41 19.19
CA LEU A 73 0.61 -12.62 19.49
C LEU A 73 1.75 -13.62 19.74
N PHE A 74 2.75 -13.63 18.88
CA PHE A 74 3.80 -14.65 18.86
C PHE A 74 5.15 -14.05 18.49
N GLN A 75 6.23 -14.75 18.81
CA GLN A 75 7.58 -14.33 18.44
C GLN A 75 7.87 -14.72 16.99
N GLY A 76 8.20 -13.76 16.13
CA GLY A 76 8.41 -13.99 14.70
C GLY A 76 8.27 -12.74 13.85
N ASP A 77 8.38 -12.93 12.53
CA ASP A 77 8.17 -11.88 11.53
C ASP A 77 7.01 -12.24 10.60
N ILE A 78 6.26 -11.24 10.17
CA ILE A 78 5.14 -11.36 9.22
C ILE A 78 5.31 -10.49 7.98
N PHE A 79 6.49 -9.85 7.85
CA PHE A 79 6.83 -8.99 6.74
C PHE A 79 7.85 -9.66 5.83
N THR A 80 7.79 -9.32 4.55
CA THR A 80 8.82 -9.70 3.58
C THR A 80 9.35 -8.45 2.89
N PRO A 81 10.67 -8.38 2.58
CA PRO A 81 11.22 -7.28 1.82
C PRO A 81 10.67 -7.28 0.39
N LEU A 82 10.40 -6.09 -0.13
CA LEU A 82 10.08 -5.88 -1.53
C LEU A 82 11.34 -5.38 -2.26
N VAL A 83 11.96 -6.25 -3.05
CA VAL A 83 13.20 -5.94 -3.74
C VAL A 83 12.87 -5.14 -4.99
N LYS A 84 13.32 -3.87 -5.01
CA LYS A 84 13.06 -2.94 -6.12
C LYS A 84 13.38 -3.57 -7.48
N CYS A 85 12.45 -3.40 -8.41
CA CYS A 85 12.63 -3.93 -9.74
C CYS A 85 13.61 -3.09 -10.57
N SER A 86 14.58 -3.75 -11.20
CA SER A 86 15.50 -3.13 -12.17
C SER A 86 15.13 -3.45 -13.62
N THR A 87 14.37 -4.52 -13.84
CA THR A 87 13.90 -4.92 -15.16
C THR A 87 12.85 -3.95 -15.66
N GLN A 88 13.05 -3.42 -16.86
CA GLN A 88 12.11 -2.51 -17.52
C GLN A 88 11.72 -3.07 -18.87
N ASP A 89 10.46 -2.87 -19.24
CA ASP A 89 9.97 -3.22 -20.56
C ASP A 89 9.06 -2.12 -21.12
N ALA A 90 9.09 -1.99 -22.44
CA ALA A 90 8.27 -1.04 -23.17
C ALA A 90 6.96 -1.74 -23.57
N PHE A 91 5.85 -1.30 -22.99
CA PHE A 91 4.54 -1.81 -23.35
C PHE A 91 3.77 -0.82 -24.21
N LYS A 92 3.27 -1.28 -25.36
CA LYS A 92 2.36 -0.50 -26.19
C LYS A 92 0.93 -0.83 -25.79
N SER A 93 0.26 0.14 -25.19
CA SER A 93 -1.15 0.03 -24.77
C SER A 93 -2.06 -0.49 -25.89
N GLN A 94 -2.95 -1.42 -25.55
CA GLN A 94 -3.96 -1.98 -26.44
C GLN A 94 -5.25 -1.15 -26.48
N ILE A 95 -5.31 -0.04 -25.74
CA ILE A 95 -6.46 0.87 -25.74
C ILE A 95 -6.64 1.48 -27.14
N ALA A 96 -7.78 1.20 -27.76
CA ALA A 96 -8.06 1.61 -29.14
C ALA A 96 -8.35 3.13 -29.29
N PHE A 97 -8.79 3.81 -28.22
CA PHE A 97 -9.12 5.24 -28.23
C PHE A 97 -8.88 5.87 -26.84
N PRO A 98 -8.60 7.18 -26.75
CA PRO A 98 -8.38 7.84 -25.47
C PRO A 98 -9.58 7.67 -24.53
N LEU A 99 -9.37 7.03 -23.38
CA LEU A 99 -10.40 6.87 -22.36
C LEU A 99 -10.59 8.19 -21.61
N ALA A 100 -11.71 8.88 -21.86
CA ALA A 100 -11.97 10.23 -21.32
C ALA A 100 -12.10 10.29 -19.79
N THR A 101 -12.24 9.14 -19.11
CA THR A 101 -12.46 9.03 -17.65
C THR A 101 -11.31 8.38 -16.91
N VAL A 102 -10.26 7.90 -17.59
CA VAL A 102 -9.08 7.31 -16.95
C VAL A 102 -8.27 8.38 -16.23
N GLY A 103 -7.83 8.06 -15.00
CA GLY A 103 -7.03 8.97 -14.17
C GLY A 103 -7.80 10.16 -13.62
N ARG A 104 -9.15 10.12 -13.62
CA ARG A 104 -9.97 11.16 -12.99
C ARG A 104 -10.05 11.05 -11.48
N GLY A 105 -9.82 9.87 -10.94
CA GLY A 105 -9.56 9.70 -9.54
C GLY A 105 -8.15 9.17 -9.33
N THR A 106 -7.88 8.91 -8.06
CA THR A 106 -6.51 8.92 -7.55
C THR A 106 -6.21 7.70 -6.69
N GLY A 107 -7.07 6.69 -6.73
CA GLY A 107 -6.91 5.48 -5.92
C GLY A 107 -5.98 4.45 -6.54
N GLU A 108 -5.40 3.62 -5.68
CA GLU A 108 -4.70 2.38 -6.04
C GLU A 108 -5.48 1.55 -7.08
N ALA A 109 -6.79 1.38 -6.86
CA ALA A 109 -7.67 0.63 -7.75
C ALA A 109 -7.79 1.20 -9.18
N GLU A 110 -7.66 2.52 -9.36
CA GLU A 110 -7.82 3.14 -10.68
C GLU A 110 -6.59 2.96 -11.56
N TYR A 111 -5.40 3.03 -10.96
CA TYR A 111 -4.16 2.69 -11.67
C TYR A 111 -4.16 1.22 -12.06
N LEU A 112 -4.66 0.34 -11.19
CA LEU A 112 -4.83 -1.07 -11.50
C LEU A 112 -5.85 -1.29 -12.63
N ASP A 113 -6.98 -0.58 -12.62
CA ASP A 113 -7.97 -0.62 -13.69
C ASP A 113 -7.38 -0.13 -15.03
N ASN A 114 -6.54 0.90 -15.02
CA ASN A 114 -5.84 1.34 -16.23
C ASN A 114 -4.83 0.31 -16.73
N ALA A 115 -4.09 -0.34 -15.82
CA ALA A 115 -3.18 -1.43 -16.18
C ALA A 115 -3.95 -2.61 -16.81
N PHE A 116 -5.12 -2.94 -16.28
CA PHE A 116 -5.99 -3.96 -16.85
C PHE A 116 -6.53 -3.56 -18.23
N ASN A 117 -7.16 -2.38 -18.35
CA ASN A 117 -7.76 -1.89 -19.59
C ASN A 117 -6.74 -1.68 -20.73
N SER A 118 -5.49 -1.41 -20.39
CA SER A 118 -4.39 -1.30 -21.36
C SER A 118 -3.88 -2.63 -21.89
N GLY A 119 -4.29 -3.75 -21.29
CA GLY A 119 -3.76 -5.08 -21.56
C GLY A 119 -2.45 -5.36 -20.81
N LEU A 120 -1.96 -4.43 -19.99
CA LEU A 120 -0.68 -4.56 -19.30
C LEU A 120 -0.70 -5.70 -18.27
N THR A 121 -1.81 -5.90 -17.56
CA THR A 121 -1.94 -7.03 -16.62
C THR A 121 -1.83 -8.37 -17.35
N ALA A 122 -2.45 -8.49 -18.53
CA ALA A 122 -2.36 -9.68 -19.38
C ALA A 122 -0.93 -9.86 -19.94
N GLU A 123 -0.27 -8.77 -20.34
CA GLU A 123 1.12 -8.78 -20.79
C GLU A 123 2.05 -9.28 -19.68
N PHE A 124 1.98 -8.71 -18.47
CA PHE A 124 2.85 -9.15 -17.40
C PHE A 124 2.60 -10.61 -17.04
N THR A 125 1.34 -11.04 -16.96
CA THR A 125 0.99 -12.40 -16.52
C THR A 125 1.22 -13.44 -17.61
N GLN A 126 1.13 -13.07 -18.89
CA GLN A 126 1.12 -14.01 -20.03
C GLN A 126 -0.01 -15.06 -19.91
N SER A 127 -1.11 -14.69 -19.23
CA SER A 127 -2.27 -15.58 -18.98
C SER A 127 -3.38 -15.44 -20.03
N GLY A 128 -3.15 -14.70 -21.12
CA GLY A 128 -4.12 -14.50 -22.19
C GLY A 128 -5.30 -13.61 -21.78
N LEU A 129 -6.52 -14.06 -22.08
CA LEU A 129 -7.73 -13.30 -21.79
C LEU A 129 -8.03 -13.33 -20.29
N LEU A 130 -8.26 -12.14 -19.72
CA LEU A 130 -8.50 -11.94 -18.29
C LEU A 130 -9.87 -11.30 -18.06
N TYR A 131 -10.58 -11.79 -17.05
CA TYR A 131 -11.83 -11.23 -16.57
C TYR A 131 -11.70 -10.81 -15.11
N LEU A 132 -12.14 -9.59 -14.76
CA LEU A 132 -12.22 -9.17 -13.37
C LEU A 132 -13.36 -9.93 -12.68
N THR A 133 -13.03 -10.85 -11.77
CA THR A 133 -14.02 -11.69 -11.08
C THR A 133 -14.01 -11.53 -9.56
N ILE A 134 -12.95 -10.96 -8.99
CA ILE A 134 -12.77 -10.82 -7.54
C ILE A 134 -12.41 -9.38 -7.21
N ARG A 135 -13.11 -8.75 -6.25
CA ARG A 135 -12.79 -7.42 -5.72
C ARG A 135 -13.46 -7.18 -4.38
N GLY A 136 -12.79 -6.47 -3.48
CA GLY A 136 -13.36 -6.01 -2.22
C GLY A 136 -13.13 -6.99 -1.07
N LYS A 137 -14.02 -6.93 -0.06
CA LYS A 137 -13.87 -7.63 1.22
C LYS A 137 -14.62 -8.94 1.24
N GLU A 138 -13.95 -10.00 1.65
CA GLU A 138 -14.54 -11.33 1.86
C GLU A 138 -14.03 -11.95 3.17
N ARG A 139 -14.67 -13.04 3.61
CA ARG A 139 -14.25 -13.87 4.74
C ARG A 139 -13.61 -15.14 4.24
N THR A 140 -12.43 -15.45 4.76
CA THR A 140 -11.70 -16.65 4.36
C THR A 140 -12.48 -17.92 4.69
N ARG A 141 -12.29 -18.95 3.85
CA ARG A 141 -12.51 -20.34 4.23
C ARG A 141 -11.52 -20.73 5.33
N SER A 142 -11.78 -21.86 5.99
CA SER A 142 -10.86 -22.36 7.01
C SER A 142 -9.65 -23.03 6.36
N PHE A 143 -8.45 -22.71 6.84
CA PHE A 143 -7.19 -23.31 6.40
C PHE A 143 -6.15 -23.24 7.52
N SER A 144 -5.10 -24.04 7.40
CA SER A 144 -4.00 -24.10 8.37
C SER A 144 -2.67 -23.97 7.65
N PHE A 145 -1.69 -23.40 8.34
CA PHE A 145 -0.33 -23.25 7.83
C PHE A 145 0.69 -23.22 8.98
N LYS A 146 1.98 -23.28 8.63
CA LYS A 146 3.09 -23.08 9.56
C LYS A 146 3.80 -21.77 9.29
N ILE A 147 4.33 -21.17 10.35
CA ILE A 147 5.36 -20.13 10.28
C ILE A 147 6.65 -20.83 10.72
N GLU A 148 7.52 -21.13 9.76
CA GLU A 148 8.70 -21.96 9.99
C GLU A 148 9.69 -21.26 10.93
N SER A 149 9.93 -19.96 10.71
CA SER A 149 10.80 -19.13 11.56
C SER A 149 10.38 -19.09 13.04
N SER A 150 9.11 -19.35 13.33
CA SER A 150 8.53 -19.37 14.68
C SER A 150 8.19 -20.77 15.19
N ASN A 151 8.35 -21.81 14.35
CA ASN A 151 7.84 -23.16 14.59
C ASN A 151 6.39 -23.16 15.11
N LEU A 152 5.53 -22.33 14.48
CA LEU A 152 4.16 -22.09 14.93
C LEU A 152 3.16 -22.61 13.89
N SER A 153 2.22 -23.46 14.32
CA SER A 153 1.06 -23.83 13.52
C SER A 153 -0.08 -22.83 13.76
N VAL A 154 -0.73 -22.39 12.69
CA VAL A 154 -1.80 -21.39 12.73
C VAL A 154 -3.02 -21.91 12.00
N ASP A 155 -4.17 -21.89 12.68
CA ASP A 155 -5.48 -22.19 12.09
C ASP A 155 -6.25 -20.90 11.86
N VAL A 156 -6.68 -20.68 10.62
CA VAL A 156 -7.44 -19.50 10.20
C VAL A 156 -8.88 -19.90 9.89
N ASP A 157 -9.83 -19.10 10.37
CA ASP A 157 -11.26 -19.31 10.14
C ASP A 157 -12.03 -17.99 10.08
N GLY A 158 -12.60 -17.65 8.91
CA GLY A 158 -13.47 -16.48 8.76
C GLY A 158 -12.79 -15.12 9.03
N VAL A 159 -11.48 -15.00 8.76
CA VAL A 159 -10.76 -13.72 8.83
C VAL A 159 -11.19 -12.85 7.66
N GLN A 160 -11.31 -11.54 7.88
CA GLN A 160 -11.57 -10.62 6.76
C GLN A 160 -10.30 -10.45 5.93
N ILE A 161 -10.43 -10.68 4.62
CA ILE A 161 -9.45 -10.28 3.62
C ILE A 161 -10.05 -9.16 2.76
N GLU A 162 -9.18 -8.39 2.12
CA GLU A 162 -9.52 -7.36 1.15
C GLU A 162 -8.61 -7.59 -0.05
N ILE A 163 -9.19 -7.61 -1.25
CA ILE A 163 -8.47 -7.85 -2.50
C ILE A 163 -8.77 -6.68 -3.43
N ASP A 164 -7.74 -5.96 -3.86
CA ASP A 164 -7.90 -4.79 -4.71
C ASP A 164 -8.42 -5.17 -6.10
N ALA A 165 -7.84 -6.24 -6.67
CA ALA A 165 -8.44 -6.94 -7.81
C ALA A 165 -7.95 -8.39 -7.90
N GLY A 166 -8.84 -9.27 -8.34
CA GLY A 166 -8.49 -10.59 -8.82
C GLY A 166 -9.08 -10.84 -10.20
N TYR A 167 -8.22 -11.35 -11.08
CA TYR A 167 -8.54 -11.63 -12.47
C TYR A 167 -8.47 -13.11 -12.74
N GLU A 168 -9.36 -13.60 -13.58
CA GLU A 168 -9.47 -15.01 -13.91
C GLU A 168 -9.23 -15.22 -15.41
N SER A 169 -8.35 -16.15 -15.73
CA SER A 169 -8.11 -16.68 -17.07
C SER A 169 -8.67 -18.09 -17.19
N GLU A 170 -8.43 -18.77 -18.31
CA GLU A 170 -8.79 -20.18 -18.49
C GLU A 170 -8.16 -21.08 -17.41
N HIS A 171 -6.91 -20.81 -17.03
CA HIS A 171 -6.11 -21.68 -16.14
C HIS A 171 -5.63 -21.01 -14.86
N ASP A 172 -5.63 -19.68 -14.79
CA ASP A 172 -5.08 -18.92 -13.67
C ASP A 172 -6.16 -18.08 -12.96
N ILE A 173 -5.98 -17.90 -11.66
CA ILE A 173 -6.57 -16.80 -10.88
C ILE A 173 -5.41 -15.94 -10.38
N ILE A 174 -5.38 -14.69 -10.81
CA ILE A 174 -4.36 -13.70 -10.49
C ILE A 174 -4.92 -12.77 -9.43
N LEU A 175 -4.37 -12.82 -8.21
CA LEU A 175 -4.75 -11.97 -7.09
C LEU A 175 -3.72 -10.85 -6.93
N ILE A 176 -4.18 -9.61 -6.88
CA ILE A 176 -3.30 -8.43 -6.86
C ILE A 176 -3.57 -7.58 -5.61
N GLU A 177 -2.51 -7.32 -4.86
CA GLU A 177 -2.44 -6.23 -3.86
C GLU A 177 -1.80 -5.01 -4.54
N ALA A 178 -2.46 -3.86 -4.49
CA ALA A 178 -2.01 -2.62 -5.10
C ALA A 178 -1.51 -1.63 -4.04
N LYS A 179 -0.45 -0.89 -4.37
CA LYS A 179 0.08 0.20 -3.56
C LYS A 179 0.46 1.40 -4.42
N ILE A 180 0.28 2.60 -3.87
CA ILE A 180 0.92 3.81 -4.39
C ILE A 180 2.33 3.93 -3.80
N GLY A 181 3.30 4.25 -4.64
CA GLY A 181 4.72 4.31 -4.28
C GLY A 181 5.35 2.93 -4.06
N SER A 182 6.58 2.92 -3.52
CA SER A 182 7.37 1.70 -3.34
C SER A 182 7.69 1.43 -1.86
N PRO A 183 6.86 0.68 -1.12
CA PRO A 183 7.19 0.26 0.23
C PRO A 183 8.41 -0.67 0.24
N SER A 184 9.27 -0.53 1.26
CA SER A 184 10.44 -1.43 1.40
C SER A 184 10.07 -2.87 1.78
N HIS A 185 8.92 -3.05 2.43
CA HIS A 185 8.42 -4.30 2.99
C HIS A 185 6.89 -4.24 2.98
N PHE A 186 6.25 -5.39 2.88
CA PHE A 186 4.79 -5.51 3.04
C PHE A 186 4.45 -6.72 3.92
N ASN A 187 3.22 -6.78 4.42
CA ASN A 187 2.75 -7.89 5.23
C ASN A 187 2.40 -9.08 4.33
N ILE A 188 3.08 -10.22 4.55
CA ILE A 188 2.93 -11.43 3.73
C ILE A 188 1.47 -11.88 3.63
N ARG A 189 0.67 -11.65 4.69
CA ARG A 189 -0.75 -11.96 4.77
C ARG A 189 -1.57 -11.33 3.63
N GLN A 190 -1.18 -10.15 3.14
CA GLN A 190 -1.87 -9.45 2.05
C GLN A 190 -1.92 -10.31 0.77
N LEU A 191 -0.93 -11.17 0.56
CA LEU A 191 -0.92 -12.13 -0.55
C LEU A 191 -1.30 -13.55 -0.11
N TYR A 192 -0.80 -14.01 1.04
CA TYR A 192 -0.95 -15.40 1.46
C TYR A 192 -2.39 -15.78 1.82
N TYR A 193 -3.13 -14.92 2.52
CA TYR A 193 -4.50 -15.28 2.92
C TYR A 193 -5.45 -15.36 1.71
N PRO A 194 -5.43 -14.40 0.78
CA PRO A 194 -6.12 -14.57 -0.50
C PRO A 194 -5.68 -15.83 -1.25
N PHE A 195 -4.37 -16.11 -1.31
CA PHE A 195 -3.84 -17.32 -1.96
C PHE A 195 -4.45 -18.61 -1.38
N CYS A 196 -4.40 -18.81 -0.07
CA CYS A 196 -4.99 -19.99 0.57
C CYS A 196 -6.51 -20.07 0.36
N HIS A 197 -7.20 -18.94 0.52
CA HIS A 197 -8.65 -18.86 0.36
C HIS A 197 -9.12 -19.28 -1.03
N PHE A 198 -8.51 -18.72 -2.08
CA PHE A 198 -8.90 -19.03 -3.47
C PHE A 198 -8.38 -20.38 -3.95
N SER A 199 -7.29 -20.90 -3.38
CA SER A 199 -6.84 -22.28 -3.63
C SER A 199 -7.89 -23.30 -3.18
N ILE A 200 -8.66 -22.99 -2.13
CA ILE A 200 -9.79 -23.83 -1.67
C ILE A 200 -11.02 -23.65 -2.56
N ILE A 201 -11.30 -22.43 -3.01
CA ILE A 201 -12.48 -22.12 -3.84
C ILE A 201 -12.36 -22.73 -5.23
N ALA A 202 -11.18 -22.65 -5.84
CA ALA A 202 -10.94 -23.05 -7.22
C ALA A 202 -9.69 -23.94 -7.34
N PRO A 203 -9.69 -25.16 -6.76
CA PRO A 203 -8.53 -26.05 -6.73
C PRO A 203 -8.05 -26.50 -8.12
N GLN A 204 -8.91 -26.38 -9.14
CA GLN A 204 -8.59 -26.69 -10.53
C GLN A 204 -7.80 -25.59 -11.25
N LYS A 205 -7.67 -24.38 -10.66
CA LYS A 205 -6.95 -23.25 -11.26
C LYS A 205 -5.67 -22.94 -10.48
N ARG A 206 -4.66 -22.47 -11.20
CA ARG A 206 -3.41 -22.00 -10.58
C ARG A 206 -3.66 -20.63 -9.95
N ILE A 207 -3.39 -20.49 -8.66
CA ILE A 207 -3.43 -19.19 -8.00
C ILE A 207 -2.07 -18.50 -8.15
N ARG A 208 -2.08 -17.25 -8.63
CA ARG A 208 -0.89 -16.40 -8.81
C ARG A 208 -1.08 -15.14 -7.97
N THR A 209 -0.08 -14.78 -7.17
CA THR A 209 -0.12 -13.59 -6.32
C THR A 209 0.81 -12.52 -6.86
N LEU A 210 0.26 -11.33 -7.09
CA LEU A 210 1.00 -10.18 -7.55
C LEU A 210 0.94 -9.05 -6.53
N PHE A 211 2.06 -8.35 -6.41
CA PHE A 211 2.11 -7.03 -5.82
C PHE A 211 2.22 -6.01 -6.96
N PHE A 212 1.41 -4.96 -6.91
CA PHE A 212 1.36 -3.91 -7.91
C PHE A 212 1.73 -2.57 -7.27
N GLU A 213 2.66 -1.85 -7.87
CA GLU A 213 3.02 -0.49 -7.48
C GLU A 213 2.73 0.48 -8.61
N TYR A 214 2.14 1.62 -8.26
CA TYR A 214 2.12 2.78 -9.15
C TYR A 214 2.95 3.93 -8.57
N ASP A 215 3.92 4.39 -9.34
CA ASP A 215 4.69 5.59 -9.01
C ASP A 215 4.00 6.82 -9.61
N LEU A 216 3.44 7.70 -8.78
CA LEU A 216 2.78 8.94 -9.21
C LEU A 216 3.74 9.90 -9.90
N SER A 217 4.97 9.99 -9.41
CA SER A 217 5.98 10.93 -9.92
C SER A 217 6.52 10.52 -11.29
N ALA A 218 6.77 9.23 -11.47
CA ALA A 218 7.31 8.65 -12.70
C ALA A 218 6.22 8.13 -13.64
N ALA A 219 4.96 8.09 -13.20
CA ALA A 219 3.82 7.41 -13.86
C ALA A 219 4.18 6.02 -14.40
N THR A 220 4.88 5.23 -13.59
CA THR A 220 5.28 3.86 -13.93
C THR A 220 4.45 2.82 -13.18
N TYR A 221 4.21 1.72 -13.88
CA TYR A 221 3.48 0.55 -13.39
C TYR A 221 4.49 -0.55 -13.11
N THR A 222 4.61 -1.00 -11.86
CA THR A 222 5.50 -2.11 -11.52
C THR A 222 4.70 -3.29 -11.02
N PHE A 223 4.93 -4.44 -11.65
CA PHE A 223 4.38 -5.71 -11.18
C PHE A 223 5.49 -6.56 -10.58
N TYR A 224 5.18 -7.18 -9.45
CA TYR A 224 6.02 -8.18 -8.79
C TYR A 224 5.19 -9.46 -8.66
N GLU A 225 5.71 -10.58 -9.15
CA GLU A 225 5.11 -11.89 -8.93
C GLU A 225 5.78 -12.54 -7.73
N PHE A 226 4.94 -12.96 -6.77
CA PHE A 226 5.38 -13.70 -5.60
C PHE A 226 4.92 -15.16 -5.71
N VAL A 227 5.75 -16.05 -5.19
CA VAL A 227 5.43 -17.47 -5.07
C VAL A 227 5.68 -17.90 -3.63
N PHE A 228 4.96 -18.93 -3.19
CA PHE A 228 5.24 -19.62 -1.93
C PHE A 228 5.92 -20.94 -2.32
N ASP A 229 7.21 -21.09 -1.97
CA ASP A 229 7.98 -22.28 -2.32
C ASP A 229 7.36 -23.54 -1.68
N ASP A 230 6.72 -23.39 -0.51
CA ASP A 230 5.81 -24.37 0.09
C ASP A 230 4.47 -23.70 0.45
N PRO A 231 3.35 -24.07 -0.20
CA PRO A 231 2.03 -23.51 0.09
C PRO A 231 1.57 -23.65 1.55
N GLU A 232 2.09 -24.61 2.32
CA GLU A 232 1.74 -24.82 3.73
C GLU A 232 2.62 -24.01 4.70
N ILE A 233 3.66 -23.32 4.19
CA ILE A 233 4.58 -22.50 4.97
C ILE A 233 4.38 -21.02 4.59
N PHE A 234 3.91 -20.22 5.54
CA PHE A 234 3.58 -18.80 5.37
C PHE A 234 4.78 -17.95 4.93
N ASP A 235 5.93 -18.17 5.57
CA ASP A 235 7.17 -17.44 5.35
C ASP A 235 8.06 -18.06 4.26
N SER A 236 7.53 -19.00 3.46
CA SER A 236 8.19 -19.51 2.24
C SER A 236 8.05 -18.57 1.03
N ILE A 237 7.50 -17.37 1.25
CA ILE A 237 7.26 -16.38 0.21
C ILE A 237 8.56 -15.88 -0.42
N ARG A 238 8.59 -15.81 -1.75
CA ARG A 238 9.72 -15.27 -2.51
C ARG A 238 9.25 -14.47 -3.71
N GLN A 239 9.94 -13.37 -3.98
CA GLN A 239 9.78 -12.60 -5.22
C GLN A 239 10.35 -13.42 -6.38
N ALA A 240 9.48 -13.90 -7.26
CA ALA A 240 9.86 -14.74 -8.40
C ALA A 240 10.39 -13.91 -9.56
N ARG A 241 9.70 -12.82 -9.89
CA ARG A 241 10.10 -11.87 -10.94
C ARG A 241 9.40 -10.53 -10.75
N CYS A 242 9.86 -9.53 -11.47
CA CYS A 242 9.21 -8.23 -11.53
C CYS A 242 9.45 -7.58 -12.90
N CYS A 243 8.65 -6.58 -13.23
CA CYS A 243 8.92 -5.71 -14.38
C CYS A 243 8.29 -4.33 -14.17
N VAL A 244 9.03 -3.29 -14.55
CA VAL A 244 8.56 -1.90 -14.59
C VAL A 244 8.14 -1.55 -16.01
N TYR A 245 6.94 -1.00 -16.14
CA TYR A 245 6.36 -0.55 -17.40
C TYR A 245 6.05 0.93 -17.38
N SER A 246 6.12 1.55 -18.55
CA SER A 246 5.60 2.88 -18.80
C SER A 246 4.59 2.80 -19.94
N LEU A 247 3.34 3.24 -19.71
CA LEU A 247 2.32 3.29 -20.77
C LEU A 247 2.57 4.45 -21.75
N VAL A 248 3.34 5.44 -21.31
CA VAL A 248 3.76 6.59 -22.12
C VAL A 248 5.27 6.52 -22.29
N PRO A 249 5.82 6.70 -23.51
CA PRO A 249 7.26 6.77 -23.70
C PRO A 249 7.86 7.92 -22.89
N ARG A 250 8.94 7.65 -22.14
CA ARG A 250 9.68 8.71 -21.44
C ARG A 250 10.20 9.71 -22.46
N ARG A 251 9.80 10.98 -22.32
CA ARG A 251 10.32 12.08 -23.12
C ARG A 251 11.32 12.87 -22.28
N PRO A 252 12.62 12.89 -22.66
CA PRO A 252 13.54 13.80 -22.00
C PRO A 252 13.09 15.24 -22.28
N HIS A 253 13.06 16.06 -21.24
CA HIS A 253 12.78 17.49 -21.33
C HIS A 253 14.05 18.28 -21.07
N LYS A 254 14.28 19.33 -21.86
CA LYS A 254 15.30 20.32 -21.51
C LYS A 254 14.81 21.11 -20.29
N ILE A 255 15.73 21.52 -19.41
CA ILE A 255 15.39 22.30 -18.20
C ILE A 255 14.62 23.57 -18.59
N ASP A 256 15.03 24.27 -19.65
CA ASP A 256 14.37 25.48 -20.13
C ASP A 256 12.91 25.27 -20.53
N GLU A 257 12.51 24.04 -20.92
CA GLU A 257 11.11 23.69 -21.23
C GLU A 257 10.26 23.45 -19.97
N LEU A 258 10.92 23.25 -18.83
CA LEU A 258 10.32 23.01 -17.52
C LEU A 258 10.29 24.27 -16.66
N LEU A 259 11.13 25.27 -16.93
CA LEU A 259 11.06 26.58 -16.28
C LEU A 259 9.69 27.23 -16.56
N ASP A 260 8.98 27.59 -15.50
CA ASP A 260 7.63 28.14 -15.57
C ASP A 260 7.36 28.96 -14.30
N ALA A 261 7.33 30.29 -14.44
CA ALA A 261 7.15 31.21 -13.30
C ALA A 261 5.85 30.96 -12.51
N ARG A 262 4.85 30.32 -13.12
CA ARG A 262 3.60 29.93 -12.43
C ARG A 262 3.82 28.82 -11.39
N PHE A 263 4.95 28.13 -11.44
CA PHE A 263 5.34 27.05 -10.53
C PHE A 263 6.38 27.52 -9.49
N GLU A 264 6.85 28.76 -9.57
CA GLU A 264 7.78 29.31 -8.59
C GLU A 264 7.19 29.20 -7.18
N THR A 265 8.07 28.84 -6.24
CA THR A 265 7.76 28.74 -4.82
C THR A 265 8.26 30.00 -4.12
N THR A 266 7.36 30.76 -3.51
CA THR A 266 7.72 31.91 -2.67
C THR A 266 7.35 31.57 -1.23
N SER A 267 8.24 30.87 -0.53
CA SER A 267 7.99 30.43 0.83
C SER A 267 9.31 30.28 1.60
N ASP A 268 9.31 30.70 2.87
CA ASP A 268 10.43 30.49 3.79
C ASP A 268 10.46 29.06 4.37
N ILE A 269 9.52 28.20 3.96
CA ILE A 269 9.45 26.80 4.40
C ILE A 269 10.61 26.03 3.76
N VAL A 270 11.39 25.33 4.60
CA VAL A 270 12.40 24.37 4.14
C VAL A 270 11.80 22.96 4.19
N PRO A 271 11.40 22.38 3.05
CA PRO A 271 10.71 21.08 3.03
C PRO A 271 11.65 19.95 3.49
N GLN A 272 11.13 19.06 4.34
CA GLN A 272 11.86 17.89 4.86
C GLN A 272 11.28 16.55 4.37
N ALA A 273 10.32 16.58 3.44
CA ALA A 273 9.75 15.37 2.87
C ALA A 273 10.78 14.65 1.98
N ASP A 274 10.90 13.34 2.15
CA ASP A 274 11.86 12.48 1.45
C ASP A 274 11.24 11.70 0.27
N ASP A 275 9.95 11.89 0.02
CA ASP A 275 9.17 11.06 -0.89
C ASP A 275 8.06 11.88 -1.54
N LEU A 276 8.27 12.24 -2.81
CA LEU A 276 7.34 13.05 -3.61
C LEU A 276 6.02 12.31 -3.85
N ASN A 277 6.02 10.97 -3.92
CA ASN A 277 4.78 10.21 -4.13
C ASN A 277 3.78 10.46 -2.98
N LYS A 278 4.25 10.52 -1.74
CA LYS A 278 3.38 10.85 -0.59
C LYS A 278 2.88 12.29 -0.60
N VAL A 279 3.67 13.24 -1.10
CA VAL A 279 3.23 14.64 -1.27
C VAL A 279 2.10 14.71 -2.30
N LEU A 280 2.20 13.94 -3.40
CA LEU A 280 1.17 13.89 -4.44
C LEU A 280 -0.07 13.06 -3.99
N GLU A 281 0.15 11.99 -3.22
CA GLU A 281 -0.91 11.19 -2.61
C GLU A 281 -1.66 11.98 -1.52
N LEU A 282 -1.02 12.92 -0.84
CA LEU A 282 -1.71 13.82 0.08
C LEU A 282 -2.82 14.62 -0.63
N LEU A 283 -2.56 15.13 -1.83
CA LEU A 283 -3.59 15.85 -2.62
C LEU A 283 -4.80 14.97 -2.93
N THR A 284 -4.51 13.69 -3.18
CA THR A 284 -5.52 12.66 -3.44
C THR A 284 -6.44 12.44 -2.24
N LEU A 285 -5.88 12.40 -1.02
CA LEU A 285 -6.65 12.25 0.22
C LEU A 285 -7.52 13.48 0.49
N ILE A 286 -6.95 14.67 0.31
CA ILE A 286 -7.67 15.95 0.49
C ILE A 286 -8.85 16.03 -0.49
N ASN A 287 -8.65 15.66 -1.75
CA ASN A 287 -9.73 15.62 -2.76
C ASN A 287 -10.86 14.64 -2.41
N ARG A 288 -10.57 13.62 -1.59
CA ARG A 288 -11.56 12.65 -1.07
C ARG A 288 -12.24 13.09 0.23
N GLY A 289 -11.91 14.29 0.72
CA GLY A 289 -12.44 14.85 1.96
C GLY A 289 -11.68 14.43 3.23
N GLN A 290 -10.54 13.74 3.11
CA GLN A 290 -9.64 13.46 4.24
C GLN A 290 -8.59 14.56 4.30
N ASN A 291 -8.91 15.65 5.00
CA ASN A 291 -8.16 16.89 4.92
C ASN A 291 -7.68 17.43 6.26
N THR A 292 -7.80 16.66 7.34
CA THR A 292 -7.23 17.06 8.65
C THR A 292 -5.86 16.42 8.90
N THR A 293 -5.00 17.08 9.68
CA THR A 293 -3.69 16.53 10.07
C THR A 293 -3.79 15.14 10.71
N ASN A 294 -4.84 14.89 11.49
CA ASN A 294 -5.05 13.61 12.16
C ASN A 294 -5.44 12.50 11.19
N GLU A 295 -6.35 12.76 10.25
CA GLU A 295 -6.76 11.76 9.25
C GLU A 295 -5.59 11.36 8.34
N ILE A 296 -4.77 12.33 7.94
CA ILE A 296 -3.58 12.09 7.13
C ILE A 296 -2.51 11.35 7.92
N ALA A 297 -2.31 11.70 9.20
CA ALA A 297 -1.42 10.95 10.09
C ALA A 297 -1.86 9.51 10.28
N ASP A 298 -3.16 9.28 10.45
CA ASP A 298 -3.72 7.95 10.57
C ASP A 298 -3.63 7.16 9.27
N TYR A 299 -3.83 7.80 8.09
CA TYR A 299 -3.74 7.15 6.78
C TYR A 299 -2.32 6.68 6.47
N PHE A 300 -1.34 7.57 6.53
CA PHE A 300 0.06 7.21 6.25
C PHE A 300 0.75 6.51 7.44
N ILE A 301 0.06 6.41 8.57
CA ILE A 301 0.57 5.90 9.85
C ILE A 301 1.85 6.66 10.24
N PHE A 302 1.79 7.98 10.04
CA PHE A 302 2.83 8.90 10.43
C PHE A 302 2.70 9.28 11.90
N THR A 303 3.83 9.66 12.49
CA THR A 303 3.74 10.54 13.67
C THR A 303 3.13 11.88 13.24
N PRO A 304 2.39 12.60 14.10
CA PRO A 304 1.85 13.93 13.75
C PRO A 304 2.91 14.90 13.20
N ARG A 305 4.17 14.75 13.64
CA ARG A 305 5.32 15.51 13.13
C ARG A 305 5.66 15.17 11.67
N GLN A 306 5.60 13.90 11.28
CA GLN A 306 5.82 13.48 9.89
C GLN A 306 4.69 13.93 8.97
N SER A 307 3.44 13.93 9.44
CA SER A 307 2.33 14.51 8.68
C SER A 307 2.51 16.00 8.41
N ASN A 308 3.09 16.73 9.36
CA ASN A 308 3.47 18.12 9.14
C ASN A 308 4.53 18.25 8.04
N TYR A 309 5.53 17.38 7.95
CA TYR A 309 6.56 17.48 6.91
C TYR A 309 6.03 17.32 5.49
N TYR A 310 5.14 16.36 5.25
CA TYR A 310 4.54 16.19 3.92
C TYR A 310 3.52 17.30 3.61
N GLY A 311 2.79 17.79 4.62
CA GLY A 311 1.93 18.97 4.49
C GLY A 311 2.71 20.25 4.17
N GLU A 312 3.80 20.50 4.90
CA GLU A 312 4.73 21.63 4.68
C GLU A 312 5.38 21.55 3.31
N ALA A 313 5.76 20.35 2.83
CA ALA A 313 6.29 20.18 1.49
C ALA A 313 5.22 20.47 0.41
N ALA A 314 3.98 20.02 0.61
CA ALA A 314 2.89 20.34 -0.31
C ALA A 314 2.54 21.84 -0.31
N GLU A 315 2.61 22.49 0.86
CA GLU A 315 2.40 23.93 1.03
C GLU A 315 3.54 24.74 0.38
N TYR A 316 4.80 24.31 0.59
CA TYR A 316 5.97 24.87 -0.08
C TYR A 316 5.86 24.81 -1.60
N LEU A 317 5.42 23.67 -2.14
CA LEU A 317 5.16 23.49 -3.57
C LEU A 317 3.89 24.24 -4.06
N GLY A 318 3.21 24.98 -3.19
CA GLY A 318 2.02 25.77 -3.49
C GLY A 318 0.81 24.92 -3.90
N LEU A 319 0.78 23.64 -3.54
CA LEU A 319 -0.28 22.70 -3.91
C LEU A 319 -1.47 22.76 -2.94
N ILE A 320 -1.20 23.10 -1.68
CA ILE A 320 -2.19 23.24 -0.63
C ILE A 320 -1.92 24.49 0.21
N THR A 321 -2.92 24.92 0.95
CA THR A 321 -2.81 25.83 2.08
C THR A 321 -3.27 25.12 3.35
N ARG A 322 -2.86 25.63 4.51
CA ARG A 322 -3.28 25.08 5.81
C ARG A 322 -3.87 26.17 6.70
N GLU A 323 -5.11 25.98 7.13
CA GLU A 323 -5.75 26.81 8.14
C GLU A 323 -6.31 25.94 9.28
N HIS A 324 -6.01 26.30 10.53
CA HIS A 324 -6.55 25.64 11.73
C HIS A 324 -6.42 24.09 11.77
N GLY A 325 -5.38 23.53 11.14
CA GLY A 325 -5.15 22.07 11.10
C GLY A 325 -5.93 21.33 10.00
N VAL A 326 -6.58 22.08 9.12
CA VAL A 326 -7.25 21.61 7.91
C VAL A 326 -6.42 22.02 6.70
N PHE A 327 -6.23 21.10 5.77
CA PHE A 327 -5.57 21.33 4.49
C PHE A 327 -6.61 21.63 3.42
N GLU A 328 -6.35 22.66 2.60
CA GLU A 328 -7.19 23.02 1.47
C GLU A 328 -6.38 23.01 0.18
N MET A 329 -6.94 22.52 -0.91
CA MET A 329 -6.24 22.55 -2.20
C MET A 329 -6.19 23.97 -2.76
N THR A 330 -5.03 24.38 -3.25
CA THR A 330 -4.90 25.57 -4.09
C THR A 330 -5.44 25.30 -5.51
N GLU A 331 -5.48 26.32 -6.36
CA GLU A 331 -5.74 26.13 -7.79
C GLU A 331 -4.71 25.18 -8.43
N ARG A 332 -3.43 25.34 -8.09
CA ARG A 332 -2.34 24.48 -8.55
C ARG A 332 -2.55 23.02 -8.14
N GLY A 333 -2.99 22.77 -6.90
CA GLY A 333 -3.33 21.43 -6.42
C GLY A 333 -4.52 20.80 -7.17
N ARG A 334 -5.56 21.60 -7.46
CA ARG A 334 -6.71 21.15 -8.26
C ARG A 334 -6.32 20.81 -9.70
N ASP A 335 -5.45 21.61 -10.32
CA ASP A 335 -4.93 21.35 -11.67
C ASP A 335 -4.17 20.03 -11.75
N TRP A 336 -3.40 19.68 -10.72
CA TRP A 336 -2.73 18.37 -10.64
C TRP A 336 -3.73 17.22 -10.65
N ILE A 337 -4.77 17.29 -9.82
CA ILE A 337 -5.80 16.25 -9.71
C ILE A 337 -6.58 16.09 -11.02
N ALA A 338 -6.83 17.19 -11.73
CA ALA A 338 -7.54 17.17 -13.01
C ALA A 338 -6.66 16.78 -14.21
N ALA A 339 -5.33 16.73 -14.04
CA ALA A 339 -4.40 16.45 -15.12
C ALA A 339 -4.36 14.96 -15.49
N SER A 340 -4.28 14.66 -16.79
CA SER A 340 -4.00 13.31 -17.28
C SER A 340 -2.60 12.82 -16.82
N PRO A 341 -2.34 11.50 -16.70
CA PRO A 341 -1.05 10.97 -16.25
C PRO A 341 0.19 11.54 -16.95
N GLU A 342 0.15 11.74 -18.28
CA GLU A 342 1.26 12.38 -19.03
C GLU A 342 1.51 13.83 -18.59
N LYS A 343 0.44 14.59 -18.34
CA LYS A 343 0.53 15.97 -17.87
C LYS A 343 0.99 16.01 -16.41
N GLN A 344 0.59 15.05 -15.59
CA GLN A 344 1.06 14.89 -14.22
C GLN A 344 2.58 14.70 -14.17
N GLN A 345 3.19 13.83 -14.99
CA GLN A 345 4.66 13.72 -15.02
C GLN A 345 5.35 15.06 -15.28
N LYS A 346 4.91 15.80 -16.31
CA LYS A 346 5.48 17.11 -16.63
C LYS A 346 5.23 18.12 -15.52
N PHE A 347 4.05 18.09 -14.90
CA PHE A 347 3.69 18.96 -13.78
C PHE A 347 4.59 18.69 -12.57
N ALA A 348 4.84 17.42 -12.22
CA ALA A 348 5.73 17.04 -11.12
C ALA A 348 7.17 17.51 -11.39
N ALA A 349 7.65 17.34 -12.62
CA ALA A 349 8.95 17.86 -13.02
C ALA A 349 9.03 19.39 -12.89
N LYS A 350 7.98 20.12 -13.28
CA LYS A 350 7.90 21.58 -13.11
C LYS A 350 7.88 22.01 -11.65
N LEU A 351 7.17 21.29 -10.77
CA LEU A 351 7.17 21.59 -9.33
C LEU A 351 8.57 21.54 -8.74
N VAL A 352 9.36 20.53 -9.09
CA VAL A 352 10.72 20.34 -8.57
C VAL A 352 11.72 21.28 -9.24
N VAL A 353 11.61 21.49 -10.55
CA VAL A 353 12.53 22.37 -11.28
C VAL A 353 12.32 23.83 -10.91
N ASN A 354 11.12 24.26 -10.51
CA ASN A 354 10.86 25.67 -10.16
C ASN A 354 10.83 25.94 -8.65
N SER A 355 11.20 24.96 -7.83
CA SER A 355 11.37 25.12 -6.39
C SER A 355 12.80 25.57 -6.09
N TRP A 356 12.97 26.86 -5.77
CA TRP A 356 14.26 27.49 -5.50
C TRP A 356 14.25 28.23 -4.18
#